data_AF-A0A2T1LTN7-F1
#
_entry.id   AF-A0A2T1LTN7-F1
#
_cell.length_a   1.000
_cell.length_b   1.000
_cell.length_c   1.000
_cell.angle_alpha   90.00
_cell.angle_beta   90.00
_cell.angle_gamma   90.00
#
_symmetry.space_group_name_H-M   'P 1'
#
loop_
_entity.id
_entity.type
_entity.pdbx_description
1 polymer ?
#
loop_
_entity_poly.entity_id
_entity_poly.type
_entity_poly.pdbx_seq_one_letter_code
_entity_poly.pdbx_strand_id
1 'polypeptide(L)'
;MNTQKQIYQIFQDDSNKIKIQSLNILQPQKDTNHVQRRQQQRAINKIMIQIALLYGRKQYNKGAVIYTLSDRILEKTPYYKFGNTLRGLRVVCRHGLPNPQILTAYWHNKTINRVRG
;
A
#
# COMPACT_ATOMS: atom_id res chain seq x y z
N MET A 1 8.77 -7.42 19.45
CA MET A 1 7.48 -6.78 19.13
C MET A 1 7.07 -7.15 17.71
N ASN A 2 5.83 -7.59 17.48
CA ASN A 2 5.35 -7.92 16.14
C ASN A 2 4.82 -6.66 15.45
N THR A 3 5.62 -6.06 14.57
CA THR A 3 5.30 -4.83 13.83
C THR A 3 3.98 -4.91 13.09
N GLN A 4 3.64 -6.08 12.53
CA GLN A 4 2.38 -6.27 11.81
C GLN A 4 1.17 -6.18 12.74
N LYS A 5 1.29 -6.70 13.98
CA LYS A 5 0.22 -6.62 14.99
C LYS A 5 -0.02 -5.17 15.42
N GLN A 6 1.02 -4.36 15.54
CA GLN A 6 0.87 -2.94 15.90
C GLN A 6 0.28 -2.12 14.75
N ILE A 7 0.70 -2.38 13.51
CA ILE A 7 0.10 -1.75 12.32
C ILE A 7 -1.38 -2.12 12.24
N TYR A 8 -1.72 -3.39 12.50
CA TYR A 8 -3.11 -3.86 12.54
C TYR A 8 -3.94 -3.07 13.57
N GLN A 9 -3.46 -2.95 14.80
CA GLN A 9 -4.17 -2.24 15.87
C GLN A 9 -4.44 -0.78 15.49
N ILE A 10 -3.42 -0.05 15.03
CA ILE A 10 -3.58 1.34 14.59
C ILE A 10 -4.57 1.45 13.43
N PHE A 11 -4.54 0.51 12.48
CA PHE A 11 -5.49 0.49 11.38
C PHE A 11 -6.93 0.22 11.82
N GLN A 12 -7.14 -0.56 12.88
CA GLN A 12 -8.50 -0.76 13.40
C GLN A 12 -9.08 0.50 14.04
N ASP A 13 -8.26 1.34 14.63
CA ASP A 13 -8.73 2.60 15.24
C ASP A 13 -8.76 3.78 14.23
N ASP A 14 -8.27 3.56 13.01
CA ASP A 14 -8.20 4.59 11.97
C ASP A 14 -9.57 4.84 11.32
N SER A 15 -10.13 6.03 11.56
CA SER A 15 -11.41 6.44 10.97
C SER A 15 -11.35 6.58 9.45
N ASN A 16 -10.17 6.78 8.84
CA ASN A 16 -10.06 6.88 7.39
C ASN A 16 -10.34 5.54 6.67
N LYS A 17 -10.35 4.40 7.38
CA LYS A 17 -10.63 3.09 6.78
C LYS A 17 -12.00 3.03 6.08
N ILE A 18 -12.96 3.86 6.49
CA ILE A 18 -14.30 3.96 5.89
C ILE A 18 -14.27 4.47 4.44
N LYS A 19 -13.19 5.14 4.02
CA LYS A 19 -13.02 5.65 2.65
C LYS A 19 -12.83 4.52 1.63
N ILE A 20 -12.51 3.30 2.09
CA ILE A 20 -12.45 2.09 1.27
C ILE A 20 -13.77 1.35 1.47
N GLN A 21 -14.68 1.46 0.50
CA GLN A 21 -15.98 0.78 0.55
C GLN A 21 -15.85 -0.69 0.14
N SER A 22 -15.06 -0.97 -0.90
CA SER A 22 -14.73 -2.34 -1.30
C SER A 22 -13.30 -2.43 -1.81
N LEU A 23 -12.63 -3.56 -1.58
CA LEU A 23 -11.25 -3.78 -2.03
C LEU A 23 -11.24 -4.98 -2.99
N ASN A 24 -11.10 -4.69 -4.28
CA ASN A 24 -11.05 -5.70 -5.33
C ASN A 24 -9.62 -5.86 -5.82
N ILE A 25 -9.02 -7.01 -5.55
CA ILE A 25 -7.71 -7.37 -6.13
C ILE A 25 -7.99 -8.03 -7.47
N LEU A 26 -7.64 -7.35 -8.56
CA LEU A 26 -7.75 -7.93 -9.90
C LEU A 26 -6.68 -9.01 -10.04
N GLN A 27 -7.11 -10.28 -10.10
CA GLN A 27 -6.24 -11.38 -10.48
C GLN A 27 -6.26 -11.50 -12.00
N PRO A 28 -5.09 -11.54 -12.68
CA PRO A 28 -5.08 -11.81 -14.11
C PRO A 28 -5.65 -13.22 -14.34
N GLN A 29 -6.67 -13.33 -15.20
CA GLN A 29 -7.37 -14.59 -15.54
C GLN A 29 -6.44 -15.73 -16.01
N LYS A 30 -5.21 -15.41 -16.40
CA LYS A 30 -4.22 -16.39 -16.87
C LYS A 30 -3.38 -17.03 -15.77
N ASP A 31 -3.39 -16.48 -14.55
CA ASP A 31 -2.51 -16.96 -13.48
C ASP A 31 -3.02 -16.54 -12.09
N THR A 32 -3.98 -17.31 -11.59
CA THR A 32 -4.64 -17.13 -10.29
C THR A 32 -3.66 -17.12 -9.10
N ASN A 33 -2.48 -17.72 -9.25
CA ASN A 33 -1.48 -17.85 -8.18
C ASN A 33 -0.35 -16.79 -8.22
N HIS A 34 -0.22 -16.01 -9.30
CA HIS A 34 0.93 -15.11 -9.48
C HIS A 34 0.93 -13.90 -8.54
N VAL A 35 -0.24 -13.31 -8.28
CA VAL A 35 -0.37 -12.13 -7.40
C VAL A 35 -0.21 -12.54 -5.93
N GLN A 36 -0.78 -13.67 -5.52
CA GLN A 36 -0.60 -14.22 -4.17
C GLN A 36 0.86 -14.62 -3.91
N ARG A 37 1.51 -15.32 -4.85
CA ARG A 37 2.95 -15.65 -4.77
C ARG A 37 3.82 -14.40 -4.67
N ARG A 38 3.54 -13.34 -5.44
CA ARG A 38 4.30 -12.08 -5.36
C ARG A 38 4.02 -11.27 -4.10
N GLN A 39 2.81 -11.33 -3.54
CA GLN A 39 2.49 -10.69 -2.26
C GLN A 39 3.20 -11.40 -1.09
N GLN A 40 3.16 -12.74 -1.07
CA GLN A 40 3.91 -13.55 -0.10
C GLN A 40 5.43 -13.33 -0.22
N GLN A 41 5.99 -13.32 -1.43
CA GLN A 41 7.42 -13.09 -1.67
C GLN A 41 7.90 -11.67 -1.29
N ARG A 42 6.98 -10.70 -1.16
CA ARG A 42 7.32 -9.29 -0.84
C ARG A 42 6.97 -8.89 0.59
N ALA A 43 6.43 -9.81 1.39
CA ALA A 43 5.91 -9.55 2.72
C ALA A 43 4.91 -8.37 2.78
N ILE A 44 4.14 -8.15 1.70
CA ILE A 44 3.12 -7.09 1.62
C ILE A 44 1.76 -7.71 1.94
N ASN A 45 1.12 -7.23 3.01
CA ASN A 45 -0.21 -7.71 3.40
C ASN A 45 -1.32 -6.71 2.99
N LYS A 46 -2.58 -7.14 3.16
CA LYS A 46 -3.77 -6.35 2.79
C LYS A 46 -3.83 -4.99 3.50
N ILE A 47 -3.46 -4.93 4.78
CA ILE A 47 -3.52 -3.70 5.57
C ILE A 47 -2.51 -2.68 5.07
N MET A 48 -1.29 -3.12 4.74
CA MET A 48 -0.29 -2.26 4.12
C MET A 48 -0.79 -1.64 2.81
N ILE A 49 -1.49 -2.43 1.99
CA ILE A 49 -2.12 -1.93 0.75
C ILE A 49 -3.18 -0.88 1.07
N GLN A 50 -4.04 -1.12 2.07
CA GLN A 50 -5.08 -0.17 2.49
C GLN A 50 -4.46 1.14 2.99
N ILE A 51 -3.41 1.09 3.82
CA ILE A 51 -2.68 2.27 4.28
C ILE A 51 -2.12 3.06 3.09
N ALA A 52 -1.52 2.39 2.11
CA ALA A 52 -1.01 3.05 0.92
C ALA A 52 -2.14 3.70 0.10
N LEU A 53 -3.31 3.08 -0.02
CA LEU A 53 -4.46 3.66 -0.72
C LEU A 53 -5.01 4.90 -0.01
N LEU A 54 -5.03 4.90 1.33
CA LEU A 54 -5.58 5.99 2.14
C LEU A 54 -4.65 7.20 2.22
N TYR A 55 -3.35 6.96 2.41
CA TYR A 55 -2.39 8.01 2.73
C TYR A 55 -1.34 8.25 1.64
N GLY A 56 -1.11 7.26 0.77
CA GLY A 56 -0.09 7.36 -0.26
C GLY A 56 -0.33 8.51 -1.23
N ARG A 57 0.77 9.08 -1.72
CA ARG A 57 0.70 10.14 -2.72
C ARG A 57 0.13 9.54 -3.99
N LYS A 58 -1.03 10.05 -4.38
CA LYS A 58 -1.73 9.69 -5.60
C LYS A 58 -1.02 10.30 -6.82
N GLN A 59 -0.78 9.48 -7.82
CA GLN A 59 -0.22 9.85 -9.12
C GLN A 59 -0.99 9.11 -10.20
N TYR A 60 -1.08 9.70 -11.39
CA TYR A 60 -1.67 9.05 -12.55
C TYR A 60 -0.58 8.77 -13.57
N ASN A 61 -0.55 7.55 -14.10
CA ASN A 61 0.45 7.16 -15.10
C ASN A 61 -0.14 6.10 -16.05
N LYS A 62 -0.12 6.36 -17.36
CA LYS A 62 -0.59 5.44 -18.41
C LYS A 62 -1.97 4.81 -18.11
N GLY A 63 -2.92 5.63 -17.67
CA GLY A 63 -4.28 5.17 -17.33
C GLY A 63 -4.44 4.42 -16.01
N ALA A 64 -3.37 4.31 -15.19
CA ALA A 64 -3.42 3.72 -13.87
C ALA A 64 -3.26 4.77 -12.76
N VAL A 65 -3.89 4.50 -11.60
CA VAL A 65 -3.73 5.28 -10.36
C VAL A 65 -2.65 4.62 -9.51
N ILE A 66 -1.66 5.38 -9.11
CA ILE A 66 -0.52 4.91 -8.34
C ILE A 66 -0.50 5.64 -7.00
N TYR A 67 -0.45 4.88 -5.91
CA TYR A 67 -0.31 5.38 -4.56
C TYR A 67 1.07 5.01 -4.02
N THR A 68 1.85 5.99 -3.56
CA THR A 68 3.20 5.74 -3.03
C THR A 68 3.35 6.27 -1.62
N LEU A 69 3.76 5.42 -0.68
CA LEU A 69 4.16 5.84 0.67
C LEU A 69 5.61 6.33 0.65
N SER A 70 5.81 7.51 1.21
CA SER A 70 7.13 8.15 1.39
C SER A 70 7.20 8.73 2.80
N ASP A 71 8.40 9.02 3.30
CA ASP A 71 8.57 9.52 4.67
C ASP A 71 7.79 10.79 4.95
N ARG A 72 7.87 11.76 4.04
CA ARG A 72 7.12 13.02 4.13
C ARG A 72 5.61 12.83 4.28
N ILE A 73 5.09 11.71 3.77
CA ILE A 73 3.67 11.35 3.95
C ILE A 73 3.50 10.68 5.30
N LEU A 74 4.32 9.66 5.59
CA LEU A 74 4.21 8.87 6.80
C LEU A 74 4.36 9.72 8.07
N GLU A 75 5.23 10.74 8.06
CA GLU A 75 5.39 11.78 9.09
C GLU A 75 4.08 12.46 9.50
N LYS A 76 3.14 12.58 8.56
CA LYS A 76 1.83 13.21 8.78
C LYS A 76 0.74 12.20 9.10
N THR A 77 1.10 10.95 9.42
CA THR A 77 0.15 9.87 9.67
C THR A 77 0.45 9.15 10.98
N PRO A 78 -0.54 8.44 11.55
CA PRO A 78 -0.33 7.53 12.68
C PRO A 78 0.73 6.44 12.44
N TYR A 79 1.12 6.24 11.18
CA TYR A 79 2.07 5.23 10.75
C TYR A 79 3.53 5.70 10.67
N TYR A 80 3.84 6.94 11.08
CA TYR A 80 5.20 7.49 11.06
C TYR A 80 6.26 6.54 11.65
N LYS A 81 5.97 5.94 12.81
CA LYS A 81 6.86 5.00 13.50
C LYS A 81 7.18 3.72 12.71
N PHE A 82 6.40 3.44 11.66
CA PHE A 82 6.60 2.31 10.76
C PHE A 82 7.23 2.73 9.43
N GLY A 83 7.88 3.89 9.37
CA GLY A 83 8.62 4.39 8.22
C GLY A 83 9.46 3.31 7.54
N ASN A 84 10.32 2.62 8.29
CA ASN A 84 11.17 1.56 7.77
C ASN A 84 10.42 0.36 7.17
N THR A 85 9.18 0.12 7.61
CA THR A 85 8.35 -0.99 7.16
C THR A 85 7.44 -0.62 6.00
N LEU A 86 6.99 0.63 5.90
CA LEU A 86 5.99 1.08 4.92
C LEU A 86 6.56 1.98 3.82
N ARG A 87 7.76 2.54 4.02
CA ARG A 87 8.42 3.42 3.05
C ARG A 87 8.61 2.73 1.72
N GLY A 88 8.27 3.46 0.66
CA GLY A 88 8.42 2.99 -0.70
C GLY A 88 7.36 1.97 -1.13
N LEU A 89 6.39 1.64 -0.28
CA LEU A 89 5.25 0.83 -0.71
C LEU A 89 4.50 1.58 -1.81
N ARG A 90 4.39 0.94 -2.96
CA ARG A 90 3.65 1.45 -4.10
C ARG A 90 2.54 0.49 -4.49
N VAL A 91 1.32 1.02 -4.58
CA VAL A 91 0.12 0.30 -5.01
C VAL A 91 -0.35 0.90 -6.32
N VAL A 92 -0.55 0.04 -7.32
CA VAL A 92 -1.04 0.41 -8.64
C VAL A 92 -2.43 -0.14 -8.80
N CYS A 93 -3.35 0.73 -9.19
CA CYS A 93 -4.76 0.42 -9.36
C CYS A 93 -5.24 0.87 -10.74
N ARG A 94 -6.22 0.15 -11.29
CA ARG A 94 -6.96 0.59 -12.48
C ARG A 94 -7.88 1.77 -12.12
N HIS A 95 -8.58 1.65 -11.00
CA HIS A 95 -9.43 2.69 -10.42
C HIS A 95 -9.03 2.93 -8.96
N GLY A 96 -9.13 4.18 -8.49
CA GLY A 96 -8.80 4.56 -7.11
C GLY A 96 -9.97 4.34 -6.14
N LEU A 97 -9.86 4.96 -4.96
CA LEU A 97 -10.96 5.02 -3.98
C LEU A 97 -12.25 5.62 -4.59
N PRO A 98 -13.45 5.19 -4.15
CA PRO A 98 -13.73 4.35 -2.97
C PRO A 98 -13.67 2.83 -3.20
N ASN A 99 -13.65 2.37 -4.46
CA ASN A 99 -13.67 0.95 -4.84
C ASN A 99 -12.42 0.59 -5.67
N PRO A 100 -11.23 0.60 -5.06
CA PRO A 100 -9.99 0.41 -5.79
C PRO A 100 -9.89 -0.98 -6.41
N GLN A 101 -9.48 -0.99 -7.69
CA GLN A 101 -9.17 -2.19 -8.44
C GLN A 101 -7.65 -2.37 -8.50
N ILE A 102 -7.10 -3.12 -7.54
CA ILE A 102 -5.65 -3.27 -7.37
C ILE A 102 -5.10 -4.19 -8.46
N LEU A 103 -4.13 -3.68 -9.22
CA LEU A 103 -3.41 -4.42 -10.25
C LEU A 103 -2.15 -5.06 -9.67
N THR A 104 -1.38 -4.30 -8.88
CA THR A 104 -0.16 -4.81 -8.25
C THR A 104 0.28 -3.94 -7.07
N ALA A 105 1.10 -4.50 -6.18
CA ALA A 105 1.78 -3.80 -5.11
C ALA A 105 3.26 -4.21 -5.03
N TYR A 106 4.16 -3.26 -4.80
CA TYR A 106 5.60 -3.49 -4.76
C TYR A 106 6.37 -2.43 -3.97
N TRP A 107 7.59 -2.78 -3.55
CA TRP A 107 8.53 -1.86 -2.93
C TRP A 107 9.32 -1.09 -4.00
N HIS A 108 9.21 0.24 -3.99
CA HIS A 108 9.90 1.11 -4.93
C HIS A 108 11.29 1.50 -4.38
N ASN A 109 12.33 0.79 -4.82
CA ASN A 109 13.71 0.92 -4.32
C ASN A 109 14.25 2.35 -4.34
N LYS A 110 13.92 3.16 -5.36
CA LYS A 110 14.36 4.57 -5.40
C LYS A 110 13.80 5.39 -4.24
N THR A 111 12.57 5.12 -3.80
CA THR A 111 11.97 5.79 -2.63
C THR A 111 12.60 5.29 -1.33
N ILE A 112 12.96 4.01 -1.25
CA ILE A 112 13.62 3.41 -0.08
C ILE A 112 15.04 3.99 0.10
N ASN A 113 15.80 4.10 -1.00
CA ASN A 113 17.21 4.49 -0.97
C ASN A 113 17.43 6.00 -0.82
N ARG A 114 16.43 6.84 -1.07
CA ARG A 114 16.53 8.31 -0.96
C ARG A 114 16.85 8.82 0.45
N VAL A 115 16.75 7.96 1.47
CA VAL A 115 17.03 8.31 2.87
C VAL A 115 18.37 7.76 3.37
N ARG A 116 19.04 6.92 2.57
CA ARG A 116 20.33 6.31 2.94
C ARG A 116 21.55 7.05 2.36
N GLY A 117 21.33 8.13 1.63
CA GLY A 117 22.38 9.05 1.16
C GLY A 117 22.14 10.41 1.76
#